data_AF-A0A821ZB97-F1
#
_entry.id   AF-A0A821ZB97-F1
#
_cell.length_a   1.000
_cell.length_b   1.000
_cell.length_c   1.000
_cell.angle_alpha   90.00
_cell.angle_beta   90.00
_cell.angle_gamma   90.00
#
_symmetry.space_group_name_H-M   'P 1'
#
loop_
_entity.id
_entity.type
_entity.pdbx_description
1 polymer ?
#
loop_
_entity_poly.entity_id
_entity_poly.type
_entity_poly.pdbx_seq_one_letter_code
_entity_poly.pdbx_strand_id
1 'polypeptide(L)'
;SIYLWDIEWPTAQQPAITFVSSLTGAHLESVNCVRWNSKGTHLASGSDDSNIFIWTKAPTITADSNVTVLSKPNQTGTTAATTTSSENDNMLGWDKDIPESKERWLKSLPYKCHLEPVLDLAWSRDDQLLVSGSVDKKVIV
;
A
#
# COMPACT_ATOMS: atom_id res chain seq x y z
N SER A 1 -4.49 -8.33 3.14
CA SER A 1 -3.92 -7.85 1.87
C SER A 1 -4.95 -7.05 1.10
N ILE A 2 -4.55 -6.07 0.30
CA ILE A 2 -5.44 -5.28 -0.57
C ILE A 2 -4.93 -5.40 -2.01
N TYR A 3 -5.83 -5.62 -2.96
CA TYR A 3 -5.50 -5.76 -4.38
C TYR A 3 -6.20 -4.68 -5.20
N LEU A 4 -5.46 -4.04 -6.09
CA LEU A 4 -5.97 -3.04 -7.01
C LEU A 4 -6.16 -3.65 -8.40
N TRP A 5 -7.33 -3.40 -8.96
CA TRP A 5 -7.73 -3.84 -10.28
C TRP A 5 -8.25 -2.62 -11.05
N ASP A 6 -7.81 -2.48 -12.29
CA ASP A 6 -8.34 -1.51 -13.23
C ASP A 6 -9.45 -2.18 -14.05
N ILE A 7 -10.53 -1.44 -14.30
CA ILE A 7 -11.72 -1.96 -14.99
C ILE A 7 -12.08 -1.00 -16.12
N GLU A 8 -11.91 -1.45 -17.35
CA GLU A 8 -12.35 -0.74 -18.54
C GLU A 8 -13.76 -1.19 -18.92
N TRP A 9 -14.67 -0.24 -19.15
CA TRP A 9 -16.08 -0.49 -19.47
C TRP A 9 -16.39 -0.14 -20.93
N PRO A 10 -16.07 -1.02 -21.90
CA PRO A 10 -16.40 -0.79 -23.30
C PRO A 10 -17.92 -0.85 -23.54
N THR A 11 -18.43 -0.02 -24.45
CA THR A 11 -19.88 0.15 -24.69
C THR A 11 -20.58 -1.11 -25.23
N ALA A 12 -19.84 -2.01 -25.90
CA ALA A 12 -20.42 -3.16 -26.61
C ALA A 12 -19.74 -4.51 -26.29
N GLN A 13 -18.89 -4.56 -25.25
CA GLN A 13 -18.13 -5.76 -24.88
C GLN A 13 -18.13 -5.96 -23.37
N GLN A 14 -17.70 -7.14 -22.92
CA GLN A 14 -17.49 -7.39 -21.50
C GLN A 14 -16.37 -6.49 -20.94
N PRO A 15 -16.44 -6.10 -19.65
CA PRO A 15 -15.42 -5.27 -19.05
C PRO A 15 -14.07 -5.99 -19.03
N ALA A 16 -13.02 -5.26 -19.39
CA ALA A 16 -11.65 -5.75 -19.26
C ALA A 16 -11.16 -5.45 -17.84
N ILE A 17 -10.79 -6.49 -17.09
CA ILE A 17 -10.28 -6.37 -15.72
C ILE A 17 -8.78 -6.67 -15.73
N THR A 18 -7.99 -5.73 -15.25
CA THR A 18 -6.53 -5.82 -15.27
C THR A 18 -5.96 -5.65 -13.88
N PHE A 19 -5.08 -6.55 -13.45
CA PHE A 19 -4.37 -6.41 -12.19
C PHE A 19 -3.41 -5.21 -12.23
N VAL A 20 -3.43 -4.39 -11.17
CA VAL A 20 -2.63 -3.16 -11.05
C VAL A 20 -1.54 -3.30 -9.99
N SER A 21 -1.90 -3.64 -8.76
CA SER A 21 -0.96 -3.66 -7.64
C SER A 21 -1.44 -4.50 -6.48
N SER A 22 -0.49 -5.07 -5.72
CA SER A 22 -0.73 -5.74 -4.45
C SER A 22 -0.20 -4.89 -3.30
N LEU A 23 -1.07 -4.50 -2.38
CA LEU A 23 -0.73 -3.74 -1.17
C LEU A 23 -0.69 -4.70 0.03
N THR A 24 0.45 -5.37 0.21
CA THR A 24 0.66 -6.41 1.24
C THR A 24 1.59 -5.95 2.36
N GLY A 25 1.56 -6.68 3.49
CA GLY A 25 2.48 -6.49 4.61
C GLY A 25 2.32 -5.15 5.36
N ALA A 26 1.16 -4.49 5.26
CA ALA A 26 0.83 -3.33 6.10
C ALA A 26 -0.01 -3.74 7.30
N HIS A 27 -1.21 -4.28 7.02
CA HIS A 27 -2.06 -4.82 8.06
C HIS A 27 -1.61 -6.22 8.47
N LEU A 28 -1.63 -6.47 9.78
CA LEU A 28 -1.28 -7.77 10.36
C LEU A 28 -2.50 -8.69 10.46
N GLU A 29 -3.70 -8.13 10.41
CA GLU A 29 -4.98 -8.84 10.52
C GLU A 29 -5.88 -8.52 9.32
N SER A 30 -7.14 -9.00 9.35
CA SER A 30 -8.14 -8.78 8.31
C SER A 30 -8.38 -7.30 8.04
N VAL A 31 -8.44 -6.93 6.76
CA VAL A 31 -8.81 -5.56 6.34
C VAL A 31 -10.32 -5.50 6.23
N ASN A 32 -10.94 -4.63 7.01
CA ASN A 32 -12.40 -4.52 7.11
C ASN A 32 -12.96 -3.49 6.12
N CYS A 33 -12.22 -2.42 5.90
CA CYS A 33 -12.66 -1.31 5.06
C CYS A 33 -11.51 -0.70 4.27
N VAL A 34 -11.85 -0.25 3.06
CA VAL A 34 -10.96 0.47 2.13
C VAL A 34 -11.77 1.57 1.45
N ARG A 35 -11.24 2.80 1.40
CA ARG A 35 -11.92 3.97 0.82
C ARG A 35 -10.96 4.87 0.06
N TRP A 36 -11.29 5.17 -1.18
CA TRP A 36 -10.66 6.26 -1.93
C TRP A 36 -11.12 7.60 -1.38
N ASN A 37 -10.20 8.58 -1.37
CA ASN A 37 -10.60 9.97 -1.27
C ASN A 37 -11.29 10.41 -2.57
N SER A 38 -11.96 11.56 -2.54
CA SER A 38 -12.75 12.08 -3.66
C SER A 38 -11.91 12.32 -4.91
N LYS A 39 -10.65 12.73 -4.76
CA LYS A 39 -9.70 12.92 -5.87
C LYS A 39 -9.06 11.63 -6.39
N GLY A 40 -9.22 10.50 -5.71
CA GLY A 40 -8.57 9.23 -6.08
C GLY A 40 -7.04 9.22 -5.90
N THR A 41 -6.47 10.20 -5.20
CA THR A 41 -5.01 10.31 -4.98
C THR A 41 -4.55 9.54 -3.74
N HIS A 42 -5.47 9.29 -2.81
CA HIS A 42 -5.23 8.61 -1.55
C HIS A 42 -6.24 7.48 -1.36
N LEU A 43 -5.76 6.35 -0.86
CA LEU A 43 -6.59 5.25 -0.39
C LEU A 43 -6.40 5.13 1.12
N ALA A 44 -7.47 4.99 1.89
CA ALA A 44 -7.40 4.65 3.31
C ALA A 44 -7.84 3.21 3.53
N SER A 45 -7.20 2.51 4.46
CA SER A 45 -7.60 1.16 4.87
C SER A 45 -7.62 1.02 6.39
N GLY A 46 -8.59 0.27 6.91
CA GLY A 46 -8.76 -0.04 8.33
C GLY A 46 -8.95 -1.55 8.56
N SER A 47 -8.48 -2.04 9.71
CA SER A 47 -8.34 -3.48 10.00
C SER A 47 -8.66 -3.82 11.47
N ASP A 48 -8.82 -5.12 11.72
CA ASP A 48 -8.85 -5.72 13.05
C ASP A 48 -7.59 -5.45 13.88
N ASP A 49 -6.45 -5.14 13.24
CA ASP A 49 -5.21 -4.75 13.92
C ASP A 49 -5.26 -3.35 14.56
N SER A 50 -6.43 -2.70 14.52
CA SER A 50 -6.73 -1.37 15.04
C SER A 50 -5.94 -0.22 14.38
N ASN A 51 -5.19 -0.51 13.31
CA ASN A 51 -4.43 0.49 12.56
C ASN A 51 -5.24 1.01 11.36
N ILE A 52 -4.93 2.24 10.99
CA ILE A 52 -5.32 2.83 9.71
C ILE A 52 -4.05 3.10 8.90
N PHE A 53 -4.08 2.81 7.60
CA PHE A 53 -3.02 3.18 6.67
C PHE A 53 -3.57 4.08 5.56
N ILE A 54 -2.78 5.08 5.17
CA ILE A 54 -3.02 5.87 3.97
C ILE A 54 -2.01 5.43 2.91
N TRP A 55 -2.51 5.19 1.70
CA TRP A 55 -1.73 4.76 0.56
C TRP A 55 -1.72 5.84 -0.51
N THR A 56 -0.56 6.03 -1.11
CA THR A 56 -0.32 6.98 -2.21
C THR A 56 0.45 6.31 -3.33
N LYS A 57 0.06 6.57 -4.57
CA LYS A 57 0.83 6.13 -5.74
C LYS A 57 2.24 6.75 -5.68
N ALA A 58 3.27 5.92 -5.82
CA ALA A 58 4.64 6.41 -5.87
C ALA A 58 4.83 7.27 -7.14
N PRO A 59 5.62 8.37 -7.06
CA PRO A 59 5.93 9.13 -8.25
C PRO A 59 6.68 8.26 -9.25
N THR A 60 6.28 8.33 -10.53
CA THR A 60 7.05 7.73 -11.61
C THR A 60 8.35 8.51 -11.75
N ILE A 61 9.47 7.91 -11.33
CA ILE A 61 10.79 8.50 -11.58
C ILE A 61 11.09 8.26 -13.06
N THR A 62 10.71 9.21 -13.92
CA THR A 62 11.25 9.29 -15.27
C THR A 62 12.66 9.88 -15.18
N ALA A 63 13.61 9.27 -15.90
CA ALA A 63 15.04 9.59 -15.89
C ALA A 63 15.37 11.04 -16.27
N ASP A 64 14.37 11.81 -16.70
CA ASP A 64 14.48 13.19 -17.16
C ASP A 64 14.28 14.21 -16.02
N SER A 65 13.91 13.75 -14.83
CA SER A 65 13.80 14.60 -13.64
C SER A 65 15.14 14.67 -12.90
N ASN A 66 15.88 15.76 -13.12
CA ASN A 66 17.08 16.13 -12.35
C ASN A 66 16.73 16.40 -10.87
N VAL A 67 16.31 15.38 -10.13
CA VAL A 67 16.24 15.41 -8.67
C VAL A 67 17.54 14.81 -8.16
N THR A 68 18.52 15.69 -7.94
CA THR A 68 19.71 15.38 -7.14
C THR A 68 19.27 15.08 -5.70
N VAL A 69 18.91 13.82 -5.43
CA VAL A 69 18.93 13.32 -4.05
C VAL A 69 20.38 13.31 -3.65
N LEU A 70 20.75 14.23 -2.76
CA LEU A 70 22.03 14.27 -2.08
C LEU A 70 22.24 12.94 -1.35
N SER A 71 22.88 12.00 -2.02
CA SER A 71 23.49 10.84 -1.39
C SER A 71 24.63 11.36 -0.52
N LYS A 72 24.53 11.13 0.79
CA LYS A 72 25.68 11.36 1.68
C LYS A 72 26.83 10.47 1.21
N PRO A 73 28.04 11.01 0.97
CA PRO A 73 29.17 10.20 0.58
C PRO A 73 29.88 9.60 1.81
N ASN A 74 30.10 8.28 1.73
CA ASN A 74 31.35 7.57 2.06
C ASN A 74 31.78 7.47 3.55
N GLN A 75 32.09 6.24 4.02
CA GLN A 75 33.46 5.84 4.40
C GLN A 75 33.64 4.31 4.35
N THR A 76 34.32 3.86 3.28
CA THR A 76 35.50 2.96 3.22
C THR A 76 35.54 1.59 3.93
N GLY A 77 35.80 0.54 3.13
CA GLY A 77 36.34 -0.75 3.59
C GLY A 77 36.44 -1.78 2.46
N THR A 78 37.55 -1.78 1.72
CA THR A 78 37.92 -2.72 0.64
C THR A 78 38.20 -4.13 1.18
N THR A 79 37.68 -5.18 0.52
CA THR A 79 38.39 -6.42 0.12
C THR A 79 37.45 -7.34 -0.67
N ALA A 80 37.92 -7.83 -1.81
CA ALA A 80 37.26 -8.85 -2.62
C ALA A 80 37.33 -10.24 -1.95
N ALA A 81 36.24 -11.00 -1.97
CA ALA A 81 36.25 -12.46 -1.91
C ALA A 81 34.92 -13.04 -2.42
N THR A 82 35.04 -13.99 -3.36
CA THR A 82 33.99 -14.86 -3.87
C THR A 82 33.61 -15.92 -2.83
N THR A 83 32.38 -16.44 -2.98
CA THR A 83 31.84 -17.78 -2.65
C THR A 83 30.87 -17.94 -1.48
N THR A 84 29.64 -18.24 -1.90
CA THR A 84 28.76 -19.37 -1.51
C THR A 84 27.91 -19.32 -0.24
N SER A 85 26.63 -19.60 -0.52
CA SER A 85 25.56 -20.16 0.32
C SER A 85 25.10 -19.36 1.54
N SER A 86 23.98 -18.65 1.37
CA SER A 86 22.97 -18.57 2.43
C SER A 86 21.68 -19.13 1.87
N GLU A 87 21.45 -20.38 2.25
CA GLU A 87 20.18 -21.12 2.31
C GLU A 87 18.95 -20.22 2.09
N ASN A 88 18.48 -20.22 0.85
CA ASN A 88 17.13 -19.77 0.53
C ASN A 88 16.17 -20.87 0.99
N ASP A 89 15.81 -20.76 2.27
CA ASP A 89 14.70 -21.46 2.90
C ASP A 89 13.43 -21.23 2.07
N ASN A 90 13.07 -22.27 1.32
CA ASN A 90 11.74 -22.42 0.75
C ASN A 90 10.75 -22.57 1.91
N MET A 91 10.08 -21.49 2.32
CA MET A 91 8.85 -21.62 3.09
C MET A 91 7.70 -20.77 2.53
N LEU A 92 6.77 -21.51 1.92
CA LEU A 92 5.38 -21.19 1.57
C LEU A 92 5.16 -20.47 0.23
N GLY A 93 5.25 -21.26 -0.84
CA GLY A 93 4.82 -20.91 -2.18
C GLY A 93 3.30 -20.87 -2.34
N TRP A 94 2.69 -19.74 -1.99
CA TRP A 94 1.35 -19.34 -2.44
C TRP A 94 1.35 -18.10 -3.34
N ASP A 95 2.52 -17.50 -3.59
CA ASP A 95 2.64 -16.18 -4.22
C ASP A 95 3.05 -16.22 -5.71
N LYS A 96 3.15 -17.41 -6.32
CA LYS A 96 3.57 -17.53 -7.74
C LYS A 96 2.49 -17.16 -8.75
N ASP A 97 1.25 -17.01 -8.31
CA ASP A 97 0.10 -16.68 -9.17
C ASP A 97 -0.30 -15.20 -9.11
N ILE A 98 0.38 -14.37 -8.31
CA ILE A 98 0.11 -12.93 -8.28
C ILE A 98 0.88 -12.27 -9.42
N PRO A 99 0.20 -11.62 -10.38
CA PRO A 99 0.88 -10.91 -11.46
C PRO A 99 1.82 -9.83 -10.90
N GLU A 100 2.90 -9.55 -11.61
CA GLU A 100 3.80 -8.45 -11.24
C GLU A 100 3.03 -7.13 -11.18
N SER A 101 3.25 -6.36 -10.12
CA SER A 101 2.54 -5.09 -9.90
C SER A 101 2.97 -4.05 -10.94
N LYS A 102 2.01 -3.53 -11.70
CA LYS A 102 2.21 -2.44 -12.67
C LYS A 102 2.47 -1.10 -11.99
N GLU A 103 1.94 -0.92 -10.78
CA GLU A 103 2.10 0.30 -10.00
C GLU A 103 2.74 0.03 -8.65
N ARG A 104 3.61 0.96 -8.25
CA ARG A 104 4.16 1.02 -6.90
C ARG A 104 3.35 1.99 -6.05
N TRP A 105 2.94 1.52 -4.88
CA TRP A 105 2.22 2.31 -3.89
C TRP A 105 3.04 2.41 -2.61
N LEU A 106 3.01 3.58 -1.99
CA LEU A 106 3.64 3.87 -0.70
C LEU A 106 2.58 3.82 0.38
N LYS A 107 2.91 3.23 1.53
CA LYS A 107 2.09 3.25 2.74
C LYS A 107 2.61 4.30 3.71
N SER A 108 1.70 4.94 4.44
CA SER A 108 2.03 5.75 5.60
C SER A 108 2.57 4.89 6.76
N LEU A 109 3.02 5.55 7.82
CA LEU A 109 3.10 4.91 9.13
C LEU A 109 1.70 4.49 9.60
N PRO A 110 1.59 3.46 10.46
CA PRO A 110 0.32 3.06 11.03
C PRO A 110 -0.24 4.18 11.90
N TYR A 111 -1.47 4.59 11.62
CA TYR A 111 -2.21 5.51 12.47
C TYR A 111 -2.94 4.71 13.55
N LYS A 112 -2.36 4.71 14.75
CA LYS A 112 -2.94 4.10 15.96
C LYS A 112 -3.82 5.11 16.68
N CYS A 113 -5.05 5.24 16.22
CA CYS A 113 -6.05 6.11 16.84
C CYS A 113 -7.11 5.33 17.64
N HIS A 114 -7.38 4.09 17.24
CA HIS A 114 -8.31 3.19 17.92
C HIS A 114 -7.60 2.13 18.76
N LEU A 115 -8.29 1.63 19.78
CA LEU A 115 -7.81 0.54 20.63
C LEU A 115 -8.37 -0.82 20.23
N GLU A 116 -9.37 -0.82 19.35
CA GLU A 116 -10.12 -1.99 18.90
C GLU A 116 -10.31 -1.90 17.38
N PRO A 117 -10.74 -3.00 16.72
CA PRO A 117 -10.90 -3.07 15.27
C PRO A 117 -11.56 -1.85 14.63
N VAL A 118 -10.95 -1.36 13.54
CA VAL A 118 -11.53 -0.31 12.70
C VAL A 118 -12.52 -0.96 11.75
N LEU A 119 -13.78 -0.54 11.82
CA LEU A 119 -14.87 -1.15 11.07
C LEU A 119 -15.15 -0.40 9.76
N ASP A 120 -15.10 0.92 9.81
CA ASP A 120 -15.40 1.75 8.65
C ASP A 120 -14.61 3.05 8.64
N LEU A 121 -14.49 3.62 7.44
CA LEU A 121 -13.79 4.84 7.12
C LEU A 121 -14.65 5.71 6.19
N ALA A 122 -14.52 7.03 6.31
CA ALA A 122 -15.17 7.98 5.40
C ALA A 122 -14.32 9.23 5.22
N TRP A 123 -13.92 9.51 3.97
CA TRP A 123 -13.25 10.76 3.62
C TRP A 123 -14.26 11.92 3.55
N SER A 124 -13.82 13.10 3.97
CA SER A 124 -14.55 14.34 3.66
C SER A 124 -14.47 14.64 2.16
N ARG A 125 -15.45 15.38 1.65
CA ARG A 125 -15.57 15.70 0.22
C ARG A 125 -14.40 16.57 -0.31
N ASP A 126 -13.79 17.36 0.57
CA ASP A 126 -12.62 18.19 0.27
C ASP A 126 -11.28 17.46 0.47
N ASP A 127 -11.33 16.18 0.83
CA ASP A 127 -10.19 15.30 1.08
C ASP A 127 -9.24 15.80 2.19
N GLN A 128 -9.73 16.65 3.10
CA GLN A 128 -8.94 17.16 4.23
C GLN A 128 -9.08 16.32 5.50
N LEU A 129 -10.19 15.62 5.67
CA LEU A 129 -10.51 14.85 6.88
C LEU A 129 -10.83 13.41 6.51
N LEU A 130 -10.55 12.51 7.45
CA LEU A 130 -10.90 11.10 7.39
C LEU A 130 -11.53 10.70 8.71
N VAL A 131 -12.79 10.28 8.67
CA VAL A 131 -13.48 9.76 9.84
C VAL A 131 -13.27 8.25 9.94
N SER A 132 -12.98 7.74 11.13
CA SER A 132 -12.89 6.33 11.45
C SER A 132 -13.84 5.91 12.56
N GLY A 133 -14.50 4.77 12.40
CA GLY A 133 -15.37 4.17 13.41
C GLY A 133 -14.87 2.80 13.86
N SER A 134 -14.92 2.54 15.16
CA SER A 134 -14.36 1.32 15.77
C SER A 134 -15.30 0.69 16.81
N VAL A 135 -15.02 -0.58 17.11
CA VAL A 135 -15.64 -1.35 18.21
C VAL A 135 -15.36 -0.72 19.59
N ASP A 136 -14.33 0.13 19.72
CA ASP A 136 -14.01 0.87 20.95
C ASP A 136 -15.06 1.93 21.34
N LYS A 137 -16.16 2.00 20.58
CA LYS A 137 -17.30 2.93 20.74
C LYS A 137 -16.92 4.38 20.43
N LYS A 138 -15.80 4.61 19.76
CA LYS A 138 -15.36 5.94 19.33
C LYS A 138 -15.48 6.11 17.82
N VAL A 139 -15.69 7.37 17.48
CA VAL A 139 -15.51 7.89 16.13
C VAL A 139 -14.46 8.99 16.21
N ILE A 140 -13.44 8.92 15.36
CA ILE A 140 -12.32 9.87 15.33
C ILE A 140 -12.26 10.51 13.95
N VAL A 141 -11.88 11.79 13.87
CA VAL A 141 -11.74 12.59 12.64
C VAL A 141 -10.32 13.12 12.54
#